data_AF-A0A937JC30-F1
#
_entry.id   AF-A0A937JC30-F1
#
_cell.length_a   1.000
_cell.length_b   1.000
_cell.length_c   1.000
_cell.angle_alpha   90.00
_cell.angle_beta   90.00
_cell.angle_gamma   90.00
#
_symmetry.space_group_name_H-M   'P 1'
#
loop_
_entity.id
_entity.type
_entity.pdbx_description
1 polymer ?
#
loop_
_entity_poly.entity_id
_entity_poly.type
_entity_poly.pdbx_seq_one_letter_code
_entity_poly.pdbx_strand_id
1 'polypeptide(L)'
;MGISYLPVSDHRFKKSPYFACNDRDDTLYGLYNNRLYPINSGNDELAHYEHMRAKCCLYDVPETPLKITGKDSIAFLNKLFTRDISKIAIGRAGYAIACNHQGGIVMDGVLMRPNDHEFIYVQANGDFLNWANAL
;
A
#
# COMPACT_ATOMS: atom_id res chain seq x y z
N MET A 1 3.40 -12.52 23.77
CA MET A 1 3.64 -11.07 23.97
C MET A 1 2.26 -10.45 24.17
N GLY A 2 1.97 -9.83 25.32
CA GLY A 2 0.64 -9.26 25.57
C GLY A 2 0.39 -8.04 24.69
N ILE A 3 -0.84 -7.85 24.23
CA ILE A 3 -1.26 -6.63 23.52
C ILE A 3 -1.18 -5.47 24.52
N SER A 4 -0.35 -4.47 24.21
CA SER A 4 -0.25 -3.23 25.00
C SER A 4 -1.18 -2.20 24.38
N TYR A 5 -2.09 -1.65 25.17
CA TYR A 5 -3.00 -0.59 24.74
C TYR A 5 -2.42 0.77 25.17
N LEU A 6 -1.80 1.46 24.21
CA LEU A 6 -1.36 2.84 24.38
C LEU A 6 -2.41 3.78 23.76
N PRO A 7 -3.03 4.69 24.53
CA PRO A 7 -3.92 5.69 23.93
C PRO A 7 -3.12 6.64 23.03
N VAL A 8 -3.49 6.71 21.76
CA VAL A 8 -2.88 7.58 20.75
C VAL A 8 -3.99 8.44 20.14
N SER A 9 -3.72 9.74 19.95
CA SER A 9 -4.66 10.63 19.26
C SER A 9 -4.71 10.32 17.76
N ASP A 10 -5.92 10.26 17.19
CA ASP A 10 -6.17 9.98 15.78
C ASP A 10 -6.01 11.22 14.86
N HIS A 11 -5.94 12.43 15.43
CA HIS A 11 -5.94 13.70 14.68
C HIS A 11 -4.81 13.89 13.66
N ARG A 12 -3.71 13.13 13.77
CA ARG A 12 -2.56 13.23 12.86
C ARG A 12 -2.54 12.16 11.77
N PHE A 13 -3.52 11.25 11.78
CA PHE A 13 -3.53 10.11 10.86
C PHE A 13 -4.71 10.22 9.89
N LYS A 14 -4.49 9.78 8.66
CA LYS A 14 -5.54 9.75 7.65
C LYS A 14 -6.56 8.67 8.01
N LYS A 15 -7.81 8.89 7.62
CA LYS A 15 -8.87 7.88 7.63
C LYS A 15 -9.18 7.49 6.18
N SER A 16 -9.60 6.25 5.95
CA SER A 16 -10.04 5.82 4.62
C SER A 16 -11.41 6.45 4.28
N PRO A 17 -11.81 6.47 2.99
CA PRO A 17 -13.18 6.81 2.60
C PRO A 17 -14.25 5.87 3.19
N TYR A 18 -13.87 4.68 3.64
CA TYR A 18 -14.74 3.66 4.20
C TYR A 18 -14.63 3.56 5.72
N PHE A 19 -13.98 4.52 6.38
CA PHE A 19 -13.69 4.45 7.81
C PHE A 19 -14.95 4.23 8.65
N ALA A 20 -16.03 4.94 8.34
CA ALA A 20 -17.32 4.81 9.03
C ALA A 20 -17.95 3.41 8.91
N CYS A 21 -17.58 2.61 7.91
CA CYS A 21 -18.04 1.21 7.80
C CYS A 21 -17.40 0.30 8.85
N ASN A 22 -16.25 0.69 9.38
CA ASN A 22 -15.48 -0.07 10.36
C ASN A 22 -15.47 0.59 11.76
N ASP A 23 -16.01 1.81 11.88
CA ASP A 23 -16.01 2.61 13.13
C ASP A 23 -17.02 2.04 14.13
N ARG A 24 -16.53 1.17 15.00
CA ARG A 24 -17.30 0.42 16.01
C ARG A 24 -16.50 0.40 17.30
N ASP A 25 -17.19 0.29 18.43
CA ASP A 25 -16.58 0.29 19.76
C ASP A 25 -15.54 -0.83 19.96
N ASP A 26 -15.68 -1.94 19.23
CA ASP A 26 -14.82 -3.12 19.28
C ASP A 26 -13.74 -3.16 18.18
N THR A 27 -13.64 -2.11 17.34
CA THR A 27 -12.61 -2.05 16.29
C THR A 27 -11.26 -1.66 16.86
N LEU A 28 -10.31 -2.59 16.76
CA LEU A 28 -8.89 -2.34 16.94
C LEU A 28 -8.30 -1.76 15.65
N TYR A 29 -7.82 -0.53 15.73
CA TYR A 29 -7.14 0.14 14.62
C TYR A 29 -5.62 -0.02 14.69
N GLY A 30 -5.03 -0.23 13.51
CA GLY A 30 -3.60 -0.14 13.27
C GLY A 30 -3.22 1.15 12.57
N LEU A 31 -1.94 1.48 12.62
CA LEU A 31 -1.34 2.56 11.85
C LEU A 31 -0.41 1.99 10.79
N TYR A 32 -0.68 2.31 9.53
CA TYR A 32 0.16 1.93 8.41
C TYR A 32 0.06 2.98 7.30
N ASN A 33 1.19 3.35 6.69
CA ASN A 33 1.26 4.36 5.64
C ASN A 33 0.55 5.68 6.02
N ASN A 34 0.74 6.12 7.27
CA ASN A 34 0.11 7.30 7.87
C ASN A 34 -1.43 7.30 7.83
N ARG A 35 -2.06 6.12 7.74
CA ARG A 35 -3.51 5.92 7.73
C ARG A 35 -3.92 4.91 8.81
N LEU A 36 -5.06 5.18 9.44
CA LEU A 36 -5.76 4.24 10.31
C LEU A 36 -6.46 3.19 9.46
N TYR A 37 -6.29 1.91 9.80
CA TYR A 37 -7.01 0.81 9.18
C TYR A 37 -7.47 -0.20 10.24
N PRO A 38 -8.60 -0.88 10.03
CA PRO A 38 -9.10 -1.87 10.98
C PRO A 38 -8.22 -3.12 10.94
N ILE A 39 -7.64 -3.50 12.08
CA ILE A 39 -6.94 -4.78 12.26
C ILE A 39 -7.95 -5.87 12.57
N ASN A 40 -8.88 -5.61 13.48
CA ASN A 40 -9.92 -6.54 13.91
C ASN A 40 -11.12 -5.74 14.44
N SER A 41 -12.34 -6.21 14.18
CA SER A 41 -13.59 -5.62 14.69
C SER A 41 -14.43 -6.67 15.43
N GLY A 42 -13.84 -7.29 16.45
CA GLY A 42 -14.46 -8.36 17.23
C GLY A 42 -14.58 -9.72 16.53
N ASN A 43 -13.86 -9.93 15.42
CA ASN A 43 -13.94 -11.17 14.64
C ASN A 43 -13.03 -12.25 15.24
N ASP A 44 -13.54 -13.50 15.28
CA ASP A 44 -12.71 -14.68 15.54
C ASP A 44 -11.71 -14.91 14.40
N GLU A 45 -10.42 -15.01 14.73
CA GLU A 45 -9.35 -15.06 13.73
C GLU A 45 -9.41 -16.31 12.86
N LEU A 46 -9.73 -17.46 13.45
CA LEU A 46 -9.80 -18.74 12.72
C LEU A 46 -11.01 -18.76 11.79
N ALA A 47 -12.18 -18.35 12.28
CA ALA A 47 -13.37 -18.22 11.47
C ALA A 47 -13.17 -17.20 10.33
N HIS A 48 -12.49 -16.08 10.60
CA HIS A 48 -12.15 -15.09 9.57
C HIS A 48 -11.22 -15.68 8.49
N TYR A 49 -10.20 -16.46 8.91
CA TYR A 49 -9.32 -17.17 8.00
C TYR A 49 -10.07 -18.20 7.12
N GLU A 50 -10.95 -18.99 7.71
CA GLU A 50 -11.77 -19.94 6.96
C GLU A 50 -12.68 -19.21 5.96
N HIS A 51 -13.24 -18.05 6.34
CA HIS A 51 -14.03 -17.22 5.44
C HIS A 51 -13.20 -16.70 4.26
N MET A 52 -11.97 -16.23 4.49
CA MET A 52 -11.06 -15.83 3.40
C MET A 52 -10.80 -16.96 2.40
N ARG A 53 -10.69 -18.19 2.91
CA ARG A 53 -10.35 -19.37 2.11
C ARG A 53 -11.54 -19.95 1.34
N ALA A 54 -12.75 -19.83 1.88
CA ALA A 54 -13.93 -20.53 1.36
C ALA A 54 -15.06 -19.61 0.87
N LYS A 55 -14.97 -18.30 1.13
CA LYS A 55 -16.01 -17.30 0.85
C LYS A 55 -15.40 -16.02 0.25
N CYS A 56 -15.83 -14.85 0.70
CA CYS A 56 -15.37 -13.54 0.21
C CYS A 56 -15.15 -12.61 1.39
N CYS A 57 -14.02 -11.93 1.43
CA CYS A 57 -13.71 -10.91 2.44
C CYS A 57 -13.45 -9.58 1.74
N LEU A 58 -13.94 -8.50 2.36
CA LEU A 58 -13.67 -7.13 1.93
C LEU A 58 -12.73 -6.48 2.94
N TYR A 59 -11.66 -5.86 2.44
CA TYR A 59 -10.65 -5.20 3.27
C TYR A 59 -10.58 -3.72 2.93
N ASP A 60 -10.62 -2.90 3.97
CA ASP A 60 -10.25 -1.49 3.90
C ASP A 60 -8.74 -1.36 4.13
N VAL A 61 -7.98 -1.38 3.03
CA VAL A 61 -6.53 -1.43 3.08
C VAL A 61 -5.91 -0.03 3.15
N PRO A 62 -4.84 0.17 3.96
CA PRO A 62 -4.29 1.49 4.27
C PRO A 62 -3.48 2.14 3.14
N GLU A 63 -3.14 1.42 2.08
CA GLU A 63 -2.27 1.91 1.01
C GLU A 63 -2.83 3.16 0.32
N THR A 64 -1.92 4.06 -0.06
CA THR A 64 -2.25 5.23 -0.86
C THR A 64 -1.57 5.10 -2.21
N PRO A 65 -2.33 4.79 -3.28
CA PRO A 65 -1.77 4.67 -4.62
C PRO A 65 -1.18 6.00 -5.11
N LEU A 66 -0.01 5.93 -5.74
CA LEU A 66 0.68 7.06 -6.36
C LEU A 66 0.47 7.01 -7.86
N LYS A 67 -0.06 8.10 -8.43
CA LYS A 67 -0.18 8.26 -9.88
C LYS A 67 1.10 8.88 -10.45
N ILE A 68 1.67 8.24 -11.45
CA ILE A 68 2.92 8.64 -12.11
C ILE A 68 2.61 8.89 -13.59
N THR A 69 2.81 10.12 -14.06
CA THR A 69 2.49 10.55 -15.43
C THR A 69 3.63 11.33 -16.04
N GLY A 70 3.70 11.34 -17.36
CA GLY A 70 4.67 12.14 -18.11
C GLY A 70 5.32 11.35 -19.24
N LYS A 71 5.80 12.07 -20.25
CA LYS A 71 6.41 11.50 -21.45
C LYS A 71 7.61 10.58 -21.15
N ASP A 72 8.32 10.87 -20.07
CA ASP A 72 9.53 10.14 -19.66
C ASP A 72 9.26 9.14 -18.52
N SER A 73 7.99 8.84 -18.22
CA SER A 73 7.60 7.97 -17.10
C SER A 73 8.27 6.60 -17.13
N ILE A 74 8.35 5.95 -18.30
CA ILE A 74 9.01 4.64 -18.44
C ILE A 74 10.51 4.74 -18.12
N ALA A 75 11.19 5.76 -18.64
CA ALA A 75 12.62 5.96 -18.41
C ALA A 75 12.90 6.24 -16.92
N PHE A 76 12.09 7.09 -16.30
CA PHE A 76 12.17 7.38 -14.87
C PHE A 76 11.94 6.12 -14.02
N LEU A 77 10.87 5.35 -14.30
CA LEU A 77 10.56 4.15 -13.54
C LEU A 77 11.59 3.03 -13.72
N ASN A 78 12.23 2.94 -14.88
CA ASN A 78 13.38 2.03 -15.11
C ASN A 78 14.62 2.43 -14.30
N LYS A 79 14.80 3.71 -13.97
CA LYS A 79 15.85 4.18 -13.05
C LYS A 79 15.49 3.85 -11.59
N LEU A 80 14.19 3.89 -11.28
CA LEU A 80 13.64 3.75 -9.93
C LEU A 80 13.55 2.29 -9.47
N PHE A 81 13.19 1.39 -10.39
CA PHE A 81 12.91 -0.01 -10.06
C PHE A 81 13.89 -0.97 -10.72
N THR A 82 14.09 -2.12 -10.09
CA THR A 82 15.00 -3.18 -10.56
C THR A 82 14.46 -4.00 -11.74
N ARG A 83 13.39 -3.55 -12.40
CA ARG A 83 12.73 -4.27 -13.49
C ARG A 83 12.60 -3.39 -14.72
N ASP A 84 12.53 -4.05 -15.88
CA ASP A 84 12.15 -3.38 -17.12
C ASP A 84 10.64 -3.11 -17.14
N ILE A 85 10.30 -1.82 -17.03
CA ILE A 85 8.94 -1.29 -16.96
C ILE A 85 8.25 -1.32 -18.33
N SER A 86 9.01 -1.29 -19.43
CA SER A 86 8.44 -1.36 -20.78
C SER A 86 7.71 -2.68 -21.03
N LYS A 87 8.07 -3.74 -20.30
CA LYS A 87 7.45 -5.07 -20.36
C LYS A 87 6.13 -5.16 -19.60
N ILE A 88 5.76 -4.14 -18.81
CA ILE A 88 4.42 -4.07 -18.21
C ILE A 88 3.47 -3.54 -19.29
N ALA A 89 2.70 -4.46 -19.87
CA ALA A 89 1.68 -4.12 -20.85
C ALA A 89 0.54 -3.31 -20.21
N ILE A 90 -0.20 -2.58 -21.03
CA ILE A 90 -1.42 -1.89 -20.61
C ILE A 90 -2.43 -2.90 -20.04
N GLY A 91 -3.12 -2.52 -18.97
CA GLY A 91 -4.03 -3.38 -18.23
C GLY A 91 -3.34 -4.43 -17.35
N ARG A 92 -2.01 -4.36 -17.19
CA ARG A 92 -1.24 -5.30 -16.35
C ARG A 92 -0.61 -4.60 -15.16
N ALA A 93 -0.30 -5.44 -14.17
CA ALA A 93 0.44 -5.08 -12.98
C ALA A 93 1.72 -5.91 -12.89
N GLY A 94 2.71 -5.37 -12.20
CA GLY A 94 3.95 -6.05 -11.91
C GLY A 94 4.50 -5.62 -10.56
N TYR A 95 5.01 -6.58 -9.79
CA TYR A 95 5.74 -6.26 -8.56
C TYR A 95 7.02 -5.49 -8.90
N ALA A 96 7.30 -4.43 -8.17
CA ALA A 96 8.42 -3.52 -8.41
C ALA A 96 9.17 -3.31 -7.10
N ILE A 97 10.49 -3.46 -7.17
CA ILE A 97 11.39 -3.27 -6.03
C ILE A 97 12.29 -2.10 -6.36
N ALA A 98 12.34 -1.13 -5.45
CA ALA A 98 13.27 -0.01 -5.48
C ALA A 98 14.46 -0.33 -4.56
N CYS A 99 15.67 -0.12 -5.06
CA CYS A 99 16.89 -0.33 -4.30
C CYS A 99 17.72 0.95 -4.25
N ASN A 100 18.46 1.14 -3.17
CA ASN A 100 19.47 2.18 -3.08
C ASN A 100 20.70 1.82 -3.94
N HIS A 101 21.66 2.75 -4.02
CA HIS A 101 22.87 2.59 -4.84
C HIS A 101 23.77 1.41 -4.41
N GLN A 102 23.61 0.88 -3.20
CA GLN A 102 24.34 -0.30 -2.71
C GLN A 102 23.56 -1.61 -2.94
N GLY A 103 22.40 -1.55 -3.59
CA GLY A 103 21.53 -2.70 -3.85
C GLY A 103 20.59 -3.08 -2.69
N GLY A 104 20.59 -2.33 -1.58
CA GLY A 104 19.67 -2.54 -0.47
C GLY A 104 18.25 -2.12 -0.83
N ILE A 105 17.25 -2.92 -0.45
CA ILE A 105 15.84 -2.63 -0.73
C ILE A 105 15.39 -1.39 0.05
N VAL A 106 14.84 -0.41 -0.67
CA VAL A 106 14.26 0.82 -0.11
C VAL A 106 12.75 0.68 0.03
N MET A 107 12.11 0.12 -0.99
CA MET A 107 10.66 -0.05 -1.02
C MET A 107 10.27 -1.16 -1.99
N ASP A 108 9.17 -1.81 -1.69
CA ASP A 108 8.47 -2.71 -2.59
C ASP A 108 7.04 -2.24 -2.85
N GLY A 109 6.45 -2.78 -3.91
CA GLY A 109 5.06 -2.47 -4.24
C GLY A 109 4.60 -3.07 -5.56
N VAL A 110 3.36 -2.76 -5.91
CA VAL A 110 2.75 -3.16 -7.17
C VAL A 110 2.65 -1.95 -8.08
N LEU A 111 3.28 -2.04 -9.25
CA LEU A 111 3.16 -1.06 -10.31
C LEU A 111 2.15 -1.54 -11.35
N MET A 112 1.12 -0.75 -11.58
CA MET A 112 0.05 -1.00 -12.54
C MET A 112 0.16 -0.02 -13.71
N ARG A 113 -0.18 -0.49 -14.91
CA ARG A 113 -0.24 0.34 -16.12
C ARG A 113 -1.66 0.33 -16.68
N PRO A 114 -2.58 1.16 -16.17
CA PRO A 114 -3.97 1.15 -16.61
C PRO A 114 -4.14 1.59 -18.08
N ASN A 115 -3.28 2.50 -18.58
CA ASN A 115 -3.29 3.02 -19.95
C ASN A 115 -1.87 3.41 -20.39
N ASP A 116 -1.76 4.08 -21.55
CA ASP A 116 -0.50 4.54 -22.14
C ASP A 116 0.03 5.86 -21.54
N HIS A 117 -0.77 6.57 -20.76
CA HIS A 117 -0.43 7.89 -20.21
C HIS A 117 0.03 7.86 -18.75
N GLU A 118 -0.34 6.83 -17.99
CA GLU A 118 -0.08 6.79 -16.56
C GLU A 118 0.31 5.40 -16.04
N PHE A 119 1.01 5.42 -14.91
CA PHE A 119 1.22 4.28 -14.03
C PHE A 119 0.64 4.57 -12.65
N ILE A 120 0.18 3.53 -11.96
CA ILE A 120 -0.27 3.59 -10.58
C ILE A 120 0.65 2.70 -9.76
N TYR A 121 1.41 3.29 -8.84
CA TYR A 121 2.28 2.57 -7.93
C TYR A 121 1.64 2.49 -6.55
N VAL A 122 1.45 1.27 -6.06
CA VAL A 122 0.97 1.00 -4.71
C VAL A 122 2.13 0.46 -3.90
N GLN A 123 2.71 1.35 -3.09
CA GLN A 123 3.79 1.02 -2.17
C GLN A 123 3.27 0.40 -0.87
N ALA A 124 4.20 -0.23 -0.14
CA ALA A 124 4.01 -0.58 1.26
C ALA A 124 4.02 0.67 2.18
N ASN A 125 4.70 0.61 3.32
CA ASN A 125 4.82 1.71 4.27
C ASN A 125 6.26 2.23 4.32
N GLY A 126 6.44 3.55 4.12
CA GLY A 126 7.73 4.22 4.25
C GLY A 126 7.88 5.42 3.32
N ASP A 127 9.08 5.98 3.33
CA ASP A 127 9.38 7.28 2.71
C ASP A 127 9.94 7.18 1.27
N PHE A 128 9.22 6.43 0.43
CA PHE A 128 9.61 6.24 -0.98
C PHE A 128 9.61 7.55 -1.78
N LEU A 129 8.65 8.45 -1.53
CA LEU A 129 8.52 9.68 -2.32
C LEU A 129 9.74 10.59 -2.15
N ASN A 130 10.25 10.75 -0.92
CA ASN A 130 11.45 11.55 -0.71
C ASN A 130 12.67 10.89 -1.36
N TRP A 131 12.78 9.57 -1.29
CA TRP A 131 13.84 8.84 -2.00
C TRP A 131 13.75 8.99 -3.53
N ALA A 132 12.55 8.84 -4.10
CA ALA A 132 12.32 8.95 -5.54
C ALA A 132 12.60 10.36 -6.08
N ASN A 133 12.29 11.40 -5.29
CA ASN A 133 12.54 12.80 -5.64
C ASN A 133 14.03 13.20 -5.58
N ALA A 134 14.86 12.40 -4.91
CA ALA A 134 16.29 12.68 -4.78
C ALA A 134 17.14 12.09 -5.92
N LEU A 135 16.54 11.32 -6.84
CA LEU A 135 17.21 10.66 -7.97
C LEU A 135 17.26 11.53 -9.21
#